data_AF-A0A8T3E9C8-F1
#
_entry.id   AF-A0A8T3E9C8-F1
#
_cell.length_a   1.000
_cell.length_b   1.000
_cell.length_c   1.000
_cell.angle_alpha   90.00
_cell.angle_beta   90.00
_cell.angle_gamma   90.00
#
_symmetry.space_group_name_H-M   'P 1'
#
loop_
_entity.id
_entity.type
_entity.pdbx_description
1 polymer ?
#
loop_
_entity_poly.entity_id
_entity_poly.type
_entity_poly.pdbx_seq_one_letter_code
_entity_poly.pdbx_strand_id
1 'polypeptide(L)'
;MMEPGRGSAWALVLITFLGLVSSTQGLNPDDPNVCSHWESYAVTVQESYAHPFDQIYYTRCTDILNWFKCTRHRISYKTAYRRGVRTMYRRRSQCCPGYFESGDLCVPLCTEECAHGRCVSPDTCQCEPGWGGLDCSSGCESDYWGPHCSNRCQCQNGARCNPITGACVCTDGYQGWRCEETCEPGYYGKGCQLQCQCLNGATCHHETGECLCAPGYTGAFCGERCPSGSHGAQCELRCPCQNGGVCHHVTGECSCPAGWTGPVCAQPCHFGK
;
A
#
# COMPACT_ATOMS: atom_id res chain seq x y z
N MET A 1 -47.70 10.98 -80.65
CA MET A 1 -47.59 11.21 -79.20
C MET A 1 -47.48 9.85 -78.53
N MET A 2 -46.25 9.42 -78.22
CA MET A 2 -45.89 8.25 -77.42
C MET A 2 -44.45 8.48 -76.93
N GLU A 3 -44.30 8.72 -75.63
CA GLU A 3 -43.12 8.30 -74.83
C GLU A 3 -43.18 6.76 -74.64
N PRO A 4 -42.16 6.03 -74.12
CA PRO A 4 -40.90 6.48 -73.50
C PRO A 4 -39.62 5.70 -73.94
N GLY A 5 -38.43 6.22 -73.60
CA GLY A 5 -37.14 5.56 -73.84
C GLY A 5 -36.15 5.76 -72.68
N ARG A 6 -36.17 4.81 -71.76
CA ARG A 6 -35.38 4.70 -70.52
C ARG A 6 -33.86 4.75 -70.76
N GLY A 7 -33.20 5.85 -70.36
CA GLY A 7 -31.74 5.97 -70.29
C GLY A 7 -31.22 5.69 -68.87
N SER A 8 -30.58 4.54 -68.68
CA SER A 8 -29.95 4.12 -67.42
C SER A 8 -28.69 4.95 -67.16
N ALA A 9 -28.75 5.90 -66.21
CA ALA A 9 -27.58 6.61 -65.72
C ALA A 9 -26.80 5.69 -64.76
N TRP A 10 -25.63 5.23 -65.20
CA TRP A 10 -24.70 4.47 -64.39
C TRP A 10 -24.05 5.41 -63.35
N ALA A 11 -24.51 5.35 -62.11
CA ALA A 11 -23.82 5.97 -60.98
C ALA A 11 -22.57 5.15 -60.66
N LEU A 12 -21.40 5.65 -61.05
CA LEU A 12 -20.11 5.12 -60.62
C LEU A 12 -19.93 5.42 -59.12
N VAL A 13 -20.25 4.43 -58.28
CA VAL A 13 -19.89 4.46 -56.86
C VAL A 13 -18.39 4.19 -56.77
N LEU A 14 -17.60 5.25 -56.64
CA LEU A 14 -16.19 5.16 -56.25
C LEU A 14 -16.13 4.67 -54.81
N ILE A 15 -16.02 3.35 -54.62
CA ILE A 15 -15.65 2.75 -53.34
C ILE A 15 -14.18 3.12 -53.10
N THR A 16 -13.94 4.20 -52.37
CA THR A 16 -12.62 4.47 -51.80
C THR A 16 -12.35 3.39 -50.77
N PHE A 17 -11.61 2.35 -51.17
CA PHE A 17 -10.90 1.49 -50.23
C PHE A 17 -9.84 2.36 -49.55
N LEU A 18 -10.22 3.05 -48.48
CA LEU A 18 -9.29 3.45 -47.44
C LEU A 18 -8.80 2.15 -46.82
N GLY A 19 -7.73 1.60 -47.40
CA GLY A 19 -6.96 0.57 -46.73
C GLY A 19 -6.57 1.16 -45.38
N LEU A 20 -7.12 0.61 -44.31
CA LEU A 20 -6.53 0.73 -42.99
C LEU A 20 -5.15 0.12 -43.11
N VAL A 21 -4.17 0.98 -43.38
CA VAL A 21 -2.77 0.67 -43.10
C VAL A 21 -2.75 0.52 -41.59
N SER A 22 -2.96 -0.70 -41.09
CA SER A 22 -2.60 -1.05 -39.72
C SER A 22 -1.10 -0.85 -39.64
N SER A 23 -0.71 0.36 -39.25
CA SER A 23 0.62 0.64 -38.76
C SER A 23 0.83 -0.35 -37.62
N THR A 24 1.63 -1.38 -37.87
CA THR A 24 2.15 -2.26 -36.82
C THR A 24 3.00 -1.36 -35.94
N GLN A 25 2.38 -0.75 -34.93
CA GLN A 25 3.07 0.05 -33.93
C GLN A 25 3.96 -0.92 -33.17
N GLY A 26 5.26 -0.90 -33.48
CA GLY A 26 6.25 -1.64 -32.71
C GLY A 26 6.40 -1.00 -31.34
N LEU A 27 6.86 -1.80 -30.38
CA LEU A 27 7.20 -1.36 -29.02
C LEU A 27 8.00 -0.06 -29.03
N ASN A 28 7.64 0.86 -28.14
CA ASN A 28 8.36 2.11 -27.97
C ASN A 28 9.80 1.84 -27.49
N PRO A 29 10.85 2.17 -28.26
CA PRO A 29 12.22 1.91 -27.85
C PRO A 29 12.71 2.75 -26.66
N ASP A 30 11.98 3.79 -26.27
CA ASP A 30 12.29 4.61 -25.09
C ASP A 30 11.66 4.05 -23.78
N ASP A 31 10.81 3.02 -23.87
CA ASP A 31 10.24 2.36 -22.70
C ASP A 31 11.33 1.55 -21.97
N PRO A 32 11.52 1.75 -20.64
CA PRO A 32 12.55 1.04 -19.87
C PRO A 32 12.38 -0.49 -19.82
N ASN A 33 11.18 -0.98 -20.10
CA ASN A 33 10.84 -2.40 -20.13
C ASN A 33 10.95 -3.00 -21.55
N VAL A 34 11.46 -2.23 -22.52
CA VAL A 34 11.76 -2.69 -23.87
C VAL A 34 13.25 -2.95 -24.01
N CYS A 35 13.58 -4.22 -24.23
CA CYS A 35 14.94 -4.71 -24.40
C CYS A 35 15.26 -4.93 -25.88
N SER A 36 16.52 -4.76 -26.26
CA SER A 36 16.98 -5.04 -27.62
C SER A 36 17.69 -6.38 -27.70
N HIS A 37 17.28 -7.24 -28.63
CA HIS A 37 17.92 -8.53 -28.89
C HIS A 37 18.51 -8.58 -30.31
N TRP A 38 19.66 -9.26 -30.47
CA TRP A 38 20.31 -9.46 -31.76
C TRP A 38 19.80 -10.73 -32.44
N GLU A 39 19.12 -10.56 -33.56
CA GLU A 39 18.63 -11.67 -34.38
C GLU A 39 19.51 -11.84 -35.62
N SER A 40 19.93 -13.07 -35.91
CA SER A 40 20.71 -13.39 -37.12
C SER A 40 19.78 -13.74 -38.28
N TYR A 41 20.07 -13.24 -39.48
CA TYR A 41 19.31 -13.53 -40.70
C TYR A 41 20.24 -13.81 -41.88
N ALA A 42 19.81 -14.68 -42.78
CA ALA A 42 20.58 -15.07 -43.96
C ALA A 42 20.34 -14.08 -45.11
N VAL A 43 21.40 -13.49 -45.63
CA VAL A 43 21.35 -12.62 -46.82
C VAL A 43 22.16 -13.24 -47.94
N THR A 44 21.57 -13.26 -49.14
CA THR A 44 22.29 -13.66 -50.35
C THR A 44 23.17 -12.51 -50.82
N VAL A 45 24.49 -12.73 -50.81
CA VAL A 45 25.48 -11.76 -51.27
C VAL A 45 26.21 -12.29 -52.50
N GLN A 46 26.69 -11.38 -53.33
CA GLN A 46 27.50 -11.72 -54.49
C GLN A 46 28.97 -11.80 -54.07
N GLU A 47 29.55 -12.99 -54.10
CA GLU A 47 30.94 -13.23 -53.73
C GLU A 47 31.81 -13.43 -54.97
N SER A 48 32.93 -12.70 -55.04
CA SER A 48 33.95 -12.92 -56.05
C SER A 48 34.81 -14.14 -55.70
N TYR A 49 35.04 -15.04 -56.65
CA TYR A 49 35.95 -16.17 -56.50
C TYR A 49 36.89 -16.30 -57.71
N ALA A 50 38.05 -16.93 -57.48
CA ALA A 50 39.01 -17.23 -58.53
C ALA A 50 38.55 -18.47 -59.30
N HIS A 51 38.04 -18.28 -60.51
CA HIS A 51 37.64 -19.38 -61.38
C HIS A 51 38.84 -19.82 -62.24
N PRO A 52 39.29 -21.09 -62.13
CA PRO A 52 40.40 -21.58 -62.92
C PRO A 52 39.99 -21.74 -64.38
N PHE A 53 40.89 -21.40 -65.29
CA PHE A 53 40.77 -21.68 -66.71
C PHE A 53 42.13 -22.08 -67.27
N ASP A 54 42.11 -22.89 -68.34
CA ASP A 54 43.34 -23.34 -68.99
C ASP A 54 43.82 -22.29 -69.99
N GLN A 55 45.03 -21.79 -69.78
CA GLN A 55 45.68 -20.83 -70.66
C GLN A 55 46.76 -21.53 -71.48
N ILE A 56 46.50 -21.66 -72.78
CA ILE A 56 47.40 -22.30 -73.74
C ILE A 56 48.43 -21.29 -74.23
N TYR A 57 49.72 -21.64 -74.13
CA TYR A 57 50.83 -20.86 -74.68
C TYR A 57 51.84 -21.78 -75.35
N TYR A 58 52.60 -21.25 -76.32
CA TYR A 58 53.55 -22.02 -77.11
C TYR A 58 54.97 -21.80 -76.61
N THR A 59 55.71 -22.89 -76.39
CA THR A 59 57.13 -22.87 -76.01
C THR A 59 57.98 -23.51 -77.08
N ARG A 60 59.24 -23.08 -77.22
CA ARG A 60 60.15 -23.67 -78.20
C ARG A 60 60.64 -25.03 -77.71
N CYS A 61 60.57 -26.04 -78.57
CA CYS A 61 61.01 -27.40 -78.27
C CYS A 61 61.56 -28.07 -79.53
N THR A 62 62.23 -29.22 -79.37
CA THR A 62 62.93 -29.93 -80.44
C THR A 62 62.02 -30.82 -81.31
N ASP A 63 60.70 -30.70 -81.19
CA ASP A 63 59.74 -31.48 -81.98
C ASP A 63 59.57 -30.89 -83.39
N ILE A 64 60.12 -31.60 -84.38
CA ILE A 64 60.20 -31.17 -85.80
C ILE A 64 58.84 -31.28 -86.51
N LEU A 65 57.97 -32.20 -86.09
CA LEU A 65 56.66 -32.40 -86.73
C LEU A 65 55.66 -31.29 -86.37
N ASN A 66 55.84 -30.61 -85.23
CA ASN A 66 55.00 -29.51 -84.74
C ASN A 66 55.69 -28.13 -84.80
N TRP A 67 56.44 -27.84 -85.87
CA TRP A 67 57.07 -26.54 -86.13
C TRP A 67 57.88 -25.98 -84.92
N PHE A 68 58.63 -26.82 -84.20
CA PHE A 68 59.42 -26.43 -83.02
C PHE A 68 58.61 -25.72 -81.91
N LYS A 69 57.28 -25.87 -81.89
CA LYS A 69 56.37 -25.25 -80.91
C LYS A 69 55.61 -26.33 -80.16
N CYS A 70 55.92 -26.48 -78.88
CA CYS A 70 55.16 -27.33 -77.98
C CYS A 70 54.06 -26.51 -77.28
N THR A 71 52.83 -27.03 -77.31
CA THR A 71 51.72 -26.53 -76.50
C THR A 71 52.02 -26.77 -75.02
N ARG A 72 51.92 -25.70 -74.22
CA ARG A 72 51.97 -25.76 -72.77
C ARG A 72 50.65 -25.26 -72.21
N HIS A 73 50.18 -25.95 -71.19
CA HIS A 73 48.97 -25.64 -70.45
C HIS A 73 49.37 -25.00 -69.12
N ARG A 74 48.76 -23.87 -68.79
CA ARG A 74 48.91 -23.20 -67.49
C ARG A 74 47.54 -22.90 -66.94
N ILE A 75 47.28 -23.37 -65.72
CA ILE A 75 46.09 -22.98 -64.97
C ILE A 75 46.25 -21.51 -64.58
N SER A 76 45.44 -20.66 -65.20
CA SER A 76 45.30 -19.25 -64.88
C SER A 76 43.94 -19.00 -64.22
N TYR A 77 43.81 -17.90 -63.49
CA TYR A 77 42.59 -17.60 -62.73
C TYR A 77 41.96 -16.29 -63.21
N LYS A 78 40.64 -16.28 -63.36
CA LYS A 78 39.85 -15.06 -63.62
C LYS A 78 38.85 -14.83 -62.49
N THR A 79 38.49 -13.58 -62.24
CA THR A 79 37.43 -13.24 -61.28
C THR A 79 36.07 -13.65 -61.85
N ALA A 80 35.36 -14.50 -61.11
CA ALA A 80 33.96 -14.84 -61.38
C ALA A 80 33.12 -14.58 -60.13
N TYR A 81 31.80 -14.54 -60.27
CA TYR A 81 30.88 -14.24 -59.18
C TYR A 81 29.93 -15.41 -58.93
N ARG A 82 29.68 -15.71 -57.65
CA ARG A 82 28.68 -16.68 -57.23
C ARG A 82 27.80 -16.08 -56.13
N ARG A 83 26.59 -16.62 -55.96
CA ARG A 83 25.73 -16.26 -54.82
C ARG A 83 26.21 -17.05 -53.60
N GLY A 84 26.72 -16.34 -52.61
CA GLY A 84 27.00 -16.87 -51.27
C GLY A 84 25.88 -16.50 -50.32
N VAL A 85 25.66 -17.30 -49.28
CA VAL A 85 24.76 -16.95 -48.17
C VAL A 85 25.64 -16.45 -47.04
N ARG A 86 25.39 -15.22 -46.59
CA ARG A 86 26.10 -14.61 -45.47
C ARG A 86 25.14 -14.30 -44.34
N THR A 87 25.54 -14.67 -43.12
CA THR A 87 24.79 -14.33 -41.90
C THR A 87 25.01 -12.85 -41.58
N MET A 88 23.90 -12.12 -41.48
CA MET A 88 23.85 -10.73 -41.02
C MET A 88 23.10 -10.67 -39.68
N TYR A 89 23.29 -9.58 -38.93
CA TYR A 89 22.63 -9.37 -37.64
C TYR A 89 21.80 -8.10 -37.67
N ARG A 90 20.63 -8.13 -37.05
CA ARG A 90 19.78 -6.96 -36.84
C ARG A 90 19.38 -6.86 -35.38
N ARG A 91 19.18 -5.64 -34.90
CA ARG A 91 18.67 -5.38 -33.56
C ARG A 91 17.15 -5.30 -33.61
N ARG A 92 16.46 -6.10 -32.81
CA ARG A 92 14.99 -6.12 -32.70
C ARG A 92 14.59 -5.76 -31.27
N SER A 93 13.56 -4.91 -31.14
CA SER A 93 12.95 -4.59 -29.85
C SER A 93 11.97 -5.68 -29.44
N GLN A 94 11.99 -6.04 -28.16
CA GLN A 94 11.07 -6.98 -27.52
C GLN A 94 10.93 -6.61 -26.04
N CYS A 95 9.89 -7.06 -25.36
CA CYS A 95 9.80 -6.88 -23.92
C CYS A 95 10.94 -7.58 -23.18
N CYS A 96 11.40 -6.95 -22.10
CA CYS A 96 12.41 -7.54 -21.22
C CYS A 96 11.90 -8.83 -20.53
N PRO A 97 12.79 -9.70 -20.03
CA PRO A 97 12.38 -10.91 -19.31
C PRO A 97 11.44 -10.58 -18.13
N GLY A 98 10.35 -11.35 -18.01
CA GLY A 98 9.31 -11.12 -17.00
C GLY A 98 8.22 -10.12 -17.42
N TYR A 99 8.26 -9.61 -18.65
CA TYR A 99 7.21 -8.79 -19.23
C TYR A 99 6.64 -9.46 -20.48
N PHE A 100 5.36 -9.23 -20.74
CA PHE A 100 4.69 -9.65 -21.97
C PHE A 100 4.21 -8.45 -22.77
N GLU A 101 4.15 -8.62 -24.10
CA GLU A 101 3.71 -7.59 -25.02
C GLU A 101 2.17 -7.54 -25.05
N SER A 102 1.61 -6.38 -24.72
CA SER A 102 0.17 -6.09 -24.79
C SER A 102 -0.03 -4.82 -25.61
N GLY A 103 -0.23 -4.99 -26.93
CA GLY A 103 -0.22 -3.86 -27.86
C GLY A 103 1.18 -3.29 -28.03
N ASP A 104 1.36 -2.01 -27.72
CA ASP A 104 2.63 -1.28 -27.76
C ASP A 104 3.33 -1.18 -26.39
N LEU A 105 2.77 -1.84 -25.35
CA LEU A 105 3.24 -1.79 -23.97
C LEU A 105 3.83 -3.13 -23.51
N CYS A 106 4.87 -3.05 -22.70
CA CYS A 106 5.40 -4.19 -21.95
C CYS A 106 4.78 -4.23 -20.55
N VAL A 107 3.90 -5.21 -20.33
CA VAL A 107 3.17 -5.39 -19.07
C VAL A 107 3.89 -6.43 -18.21
N PRO A 108 4.14 -6.16 -16.91
CA PRO A 108 4.84 -7.11 -16.05
C PRO A 108 4.00 -8.37 -15.82
N LEU A 109 4.70 -9.50 -15.70
CA LEU A 109 4.13 -10.80 -15.38
C LEU A 109 4.36 -11.10 -13.90
N CYS A 110 3.27 -11.33 -13.18
CA CYS A 110 3.31 -11.86 -11.83
C CYS A 110 2.81 -13.31 -11.86
N THR A 111 3.60 -14.22 -11.29
CA THR A 111 3.28 -15.66 -11.24
C THR A 111 2.02 -15.91 -10.41
N GLU A 112 1.93 -15.22 -9.27
CA GLU A 112 0.72 -15.16 -8.44
C GLU A 112 -0.02 -13.85 -8.70
N GLU A 113 -1.34 -13.90 -8.69
CA GLU A 113 -2.17 -12.71 -8.88
C GLU A 113 -2.10 -11.80 -7.65
N CYS A 114 -1.94 -10.49 -7.87
CA CYS A 114 -1.96 -9.50 -6.79
C CYS A 114 -3.42 -9.28 -6.31
N ALA A 115 -3.85 -10.00 -5.27
CA ALA A 115 -5.24 -10.03 -4.82
C ALA A 115 -5.82 -8.64 -4.52
N HIS A 116 -5.11 -7.85 -3.71
CA HIS A 116 -5.46 -6.46 -3.39
C HIS A 116 -4.34 -5.52 -3.83
N GLY A 117 -4.04 -5.52 -5.12
CA GLY A 117 -2.96 -4.70 -5.68
C GLY A 117 -2.83 -4.80 -7.19
N ARG A 118 -1.68 -4.36 -7.70
CA ARG A 118 -1.35 -4.46 -9.12
C ARG A 118 0.09 -4.93 -9.32
N CYS A 119 0.34 -5.69 -10.37
CA CYS A 119 1.68 -6.09 -10.77
C CYS A 119 2.43 -4.87 -11.34
N VAL A 120 3.56 -4.49 -10.74
CA VAL A 120 4.34 -3.30 -11.17
C VAL A 120 5.70 -3.66 -11.75
N SER A 121 6.23 -4.84 -11.40
CA SER A 121 7.41 -5.44 -12.01
C SER A 121 7.28 -6.96 -11.91
N PRO A 122 8.14 -7.75 -12.59
CA PRO A 122 8.04 -9.20 -12.58
C PRO A 122 7.99 -9.73 -11.15
N ASP A 123 6.95 -10.51 -10.86
CA ASP A 123 6.65 -11.09 -9.54
C ASP A 123 6.65 -10.07 -8.38
N THR A 124 6.36 -8.80 -8.67
CA THR A 124 6.32 -7.74 -7.67
C THR A 124 4.97 -7.04 -7.73
N CYS A 125 4.18 -7.25 -6.68
CA CYS A 125 2.94 -6.54 -6.48
C CYS A 125 3.18 -5.18 -5.81
N GLN A 126 2.37 -4.19 -6.16
CA GLN A 126 2.14 -2.98 -5.39
C GLN A 126 0.78 -3.14 -4.70
N CYS A 127 0.77 -3.24 -3.37
CA CYS A 127 -0.44 -3.48 -2.60
C CYS A 127 -1.23 -2.20 -2.35
N GLU A 128 -2.54 -2.35 -2.25
CA GLU A 128 -3.44 -1.32 -1.77
C GLU A 128 -3.26 -1.10 -0.25
N PRO A 129 -3.59 0.10 0.27
CA PRO A 129 -3.50 0.35 1.70
C PRO A 129 -4.38 -0.60 2.53
N GLY A 130 -3.82 -1.15 3.60
CA GLY A 130 -4.47 -2.13 4.47
C GLY A 130 -4.17 -3.59 4.11
N TRP A 131 -3.42 -3.82 3.03
CA TRP A 131 -3.02 -5.13 2.56
C TRP A 131 -1.50 -5.26 2.42
N GLY A 132 -1.01 -6.48 2.59
CA GLY A 132 0.40 -6.85 2.53
C GLY A 132 0.60 -8.30 2.12
N GLY A 133 1.83 -8.78 2.29
CA GLY A 133 2.29 -10.05 1.69
C GLY A 133 2.88 -9.85 0.30
N LEU A 134 3.37 -10.95 -0.29
CA LEU A 134 3.98 -10.94 -1.62
C LEU A 134 2.94 -10.76 -2.74
N ASP A 135 1.74 -11.31 -2.52
CA ASP A 135 0.58 -11.32 -3.43
C ASP A 135 -0.54 -10.36 -2.98
N CYS A 136 -0.29 -9.53 -1.97
CA CYS A 136 -1.29 -8.64 -1.37
C CYS A 136 -2.53 -9.36 -0.83
N SER A 137 -2.44 -10.63 -0.43
CA SER A 137 -3.59 -11.41 0.05
C SER A 137 -3.83 -11.28 1.56
N SER A 138 -2.86 -10.78 2.33
CA SER A 138 -2.98 -10.65 3.79
C SER A 138 -3.33 -9.23 4.23
N GLY A 139 -4.35 -9.10 5.09
CA GLY A 139 -4.66 -7.83 5.74
C GLY A 139 -3.59 -7.46 6.77
N CYS A 140 -3.40 -6.16 7.02
CA CYS A 140 -2.43 -5.72 8.02
C CYS A 140 -2.80 -6.18 9.43
N GLU A 141 -1.79 -6.63 10.18
CA GLU A 141 -1.91 -6.84 11.63
C GLU A 141 -2.24 -5.52 12.34
N SER A 142 -2.77 -5.59 13.57
CA SER A 142 -3.25 -4.41 14.32
C SER A 142 -2.21 -3.32 14.55
N ASP A 143 -0.94 -3.65 14.39
CA ASP A 143 0.20 -2.79 14.70
C ASP A 143 0.79 -2.14 13.45
N TYR A 144 0.23 -2.42 12.26
CA TYR A 144 0.71 -1.93 10.99
C TYR A 144 -0.40 -1.39 10.08
N TRP A 145 -0.03 -0.50 9.17
CA TRP A 145 -0.98 0.14 8.25
C TRP A 145 -0.32 0.58 6.93
N GLY A 146 -1.15 0.99 5.98
CA GLY A 146 -0.75 1.49 4.67
C GLY A 146 -0.49 0.36 3.66
N PRO A 147 0.06 0.69 2.48
CA PRO A 147 0.39 -0.31 1.47
C PRO A 147 1.54 -1.19 1.97
N HIS A 148 1.47 -2.48 1.67
CA HIS A 148 2.43 -3.49 2.12
C HIS A 148 2.57 -3.59 3.65
N CYS A 149 1.62 -3.04 4.42
CA CYS A 149 1.69 -2.96 5.89
C CYS A 149 3.03 -2.42 6.41
N SER A 150 3.66 -1.51 5.66
CA SER A 150 5.03 -1.07 5.93
C SER A 150 5.13 -0.01 7.03
N ASN A 151 4.01 0.58 7.44
CA ASN A 151 4.02 1.62 8.47
C ASN A 151 3.57 1.05 9.81
N ARG A 152 4.37 1.23 10.87
CA ARG A 152 3.99 0.85 12.23
C ARG A 152 3.04 1.87 12.85
N CYS A 153 2.03 1.38 13.57
CA CYS A 153 1.08 2.21 14.29
C CYS A 153 1.70 2.86 15.53
N GLN A 154 1.27 4.08 15.81
CA GLN A 154 1.85 4.94 16.86
C GLN A 154 0.88 5.23 18.01
N CYS A 155 -0.25 4.52 18.05
CA CYS A 155 -1.29 4.66 19.06
C CYS A 155 -0.78 4.23 20.44
N GLN A 156 -1.32 4.84 21.50
CA GLN A 156 -0.99 4.58 22.90
C GLN A 156 -2.20 4.01 23.65
N ASN A 157 -2.01 3.64 24.92
CA ASN A 157 -3.09 3.22 25.83
C ASN A 157 -3.98 2.09 25.30
N GLY A 158 -3.37 1.12 24.60
CA GLY A 158 -4.06 -0.05 24.04
C GLY A 158 -4.93 0.25 22.81
N ALA A 159 -4.86 1.47 22.26
CA ALA A 159 -5.60 1.84 21.07
C ALA A 159 -5.09 1.13 19.81
N ARG A 160 -6.01 0.79 18.91
CA ARG A 160 -5.72 0.17 17.61
C ARG A 160 -5.73 1.23 16.52
N CYS A 161 -4.94 1.04 15.47
CA CYS A 161 -4.97 1.91 14.30
C CYS A 161 -5.87 1.35 13.20
N ASN A 162 -6.35 2.24 12.34
CA ASN A 162 -6.98 1.88 11.08
C ASN A 162 -5.90 1.37 10.10
N PRO A 163 -6.05 0.17 9.50
CA PRO A 163 -5.01 -0.42 8.65
C PRO A 163 -4.80 0.31 7.31
N ILE A 164 -5.76 1.15 6.89
CA ILE A 164 -5.68 1.94 5.65
C ILE A 164 -4.98 3.28 5.90
N THR A 165 -5.37 3.99 6.97
CA THR A 165 -4.97 5.39 7.20
C THR A 165 -4.00 5.59 8.36
N GLY A 166 -3.82 4.59 9.22
CA GLY A 166 -3.01 4.69 10.44
C GLY A 166 -3.68 5.47 11.58
N ALA A 167 -4.88 6.02 11.37
CA ALA A 167 -5.60 6.79 12.38
C ALA A 167 -5.96 5.93 13.60
N CYS A 168 -5.72 6.44 14.80
CA CYS A 168 -5.98 5.72 16.03
C CYS A 168 -7.47 5.71 16.40
N VAL A 169 -7.94 4.57 16.86
CA VAL A 169 -9.26 4.39 17.47
C VAL A 169 -9.04 4.23 18.97
N CYS A 170 -9.29 5.30 19.71
CA CYS A 170 -9.04 5.33 21.14
C CYS A 170 -9.98 4.40 21.91
N THR A 171 -9.41 3.79 22.95
CA THR A 171 -10.12 3.11 24.03
C THR A 171 -10.89 4.12 24.87
N ASP A 172 -11.84 3.63 25.68
CA ASP A 172 -12.63 4.49 26.55
C ASP A 172 -11.72 5.22 27.55
N GLY A 173 -12.02 6.49 27.81
CA GLY A 173 -11.25 7.30 28.74
C GLY A 173 -9.99 7.95 28.18
N TYR A 174 -9.72 7.78 26.87
CA TYR A 174 -8.59 8.40 26.18
C TYR A 174 -9.02 9.18 24.93
N GLN A 175 -8.26 10.23 24.61
CA GLN A 175 -8.42 11.08 23.43
C GLN A 175 -7.04 11.55 22.91
N GLY A 176 -7.06 12.38 21.87
CA GLY A 176 -5.87 12.82 21.13
C GLY A 176 -5.62 12.00 19.87
N TRP A 177 -4.72 12.48 19.01
CA TRP A 177 -4.44 11.84 17.72
C TRP A 177 -3.79 10.47 17.85
N ARG A 178 -3.09 10.23 18.95
CA ARG A 178 -2.45 8.95 19.29
C ARG A 178 -3.08 8.30 20.51
N CYS A 179 -4.21 8.81 21.00
CA CYS A 179 -4.86 8.35 22.22
C CYS A 179 -3.97 8.48 23.45
N GLU A 180 -3.12 9.48 23.48
CA GLU A 180 -2.12 9.72 24.53
C GLU A 180 -2.68 10.48 25.74
N GLU A 181 -3.81 11.18 25.57
CA GLU A 181 -4.40 12.03 26.59
C GLU A 181 -5.53 11.29 27.30
N THR A 182 -5.56 11.34 28.63
CA THR A 182 -6.74 10.93 29.40
C THR A 182 -7.86 11.96 29.25
N CYS A 183 -9.12 11.55 29.42
CA CYS A 183 -10.23 12.50 29.43
C CYS A 183 -10.05 13.60 30.48
N GLU A 184 -10.50 14.80 30.13
CA GLU A 184 -10.53 15.92 31.07
C GLU A 184 -11.44 15.59 32.27
N PRO A 185 -11.13 16.13 33.47
CA PRO A 185 -11.95 15.93 34.65
C PRO A 185 -13.43 16.26 34.40
N GLY A 186 -14.31 15.31 34.70
CA GLY A 186 -15.76 15.45 34.47
C GLY A 186 -16.26 14.86 33.15
N TYR A 187 -15.38 14.28 32.33
CA TYR A 187 -15.74 13.54 31.12
C TYR A 187 -15.19 12.11 31.14
N TYR A 188 -15.86 11.21 30.44
CA TYR A 188 -15.48 9.81 30.37
C TYR A 188 -15.93 9.12 29.07
N GLY A 189 -15.55 7.85 28.92
CA GLY A 189 -15.97 6.98 27.83
C GLY A 189 -15.27 7.26 26.50
N LYS A 190 -15.81 6.72 25.41
CA LYS A 190 -15.20 6.80 24.08
C LYS A 190 -15.08 8.25 23.60
N GLY A 191 -13.85 8.69 23.33
CA GLY A 191 -13.56 10.04 22.88
C GLY A 191 -13.99 11.14 23.86
N CYS A 192 -14.12 10.81 25.15
CA CYS A 192 -14.47 11.75 26.22
C CYS A 192 -15.78 12.50 26.00
N GLN A 193 -16.75 11.86 25.34
CA GLN A 193 -18.02 12.49 24.96
C GLN A 193 -19.09 12.39 26.04
N LEU A 194 -18.89 11.57 27.08
CA LEU A 194 -19.86 11.40 28.16
C LEU A 194 -19.51 12.30 29.34
N GLN A 195 -20.49 13.04 29.85
CA GLN A 195 -20.30 13.90 31.02
C GLN A 195 -20.62 13.14 32.30
N CYS A 196 -19.79 13.32 33.32
CA CYS A 196 -19.98 12.71 34.62
C CYS A 196 -21.15 13.34 35.38
N GLN A 197 -21.92 12.50 36.07
CA GLN A 197 -23.12 12.90 36.81
C GLN A 197 -22.88 13.02 38.33
N CYS A 198 -21.62 13.09 38.73
CA CYS A 198 -21.22 13.10 40.13
C CYS A 198 -21.57 14.43 40.80
N LEU A 199 -22.05 14.36 42.04
CA LEU A 199 -22.50 15.52 42.82
C LEU A 199 -21.50 15.87 43.92
N ASN A 200 -21.73 17.01 44.58
CA ASN A 200 -21.01 17.43 45.79
C ASN A 200 -19.47 17.53 45.63
N GLY A 201 -19.01 17.94 44.44
CA GLY A 201 -17.57 18.11 44.16
C GLY A 201 -16.82 16.80 43.95
N ALA A 202 -17.53 15.69 43.72
CA ALA A 202 -16.94 14.42 43.34
C ALA A 202 -16.35 14.46 41.92
N THR A 203 -15.32 13.64 41.70
CA THR A 203 -14.75 13.36 40.37
C THR A 203 -15.26 12.01 39.86
N CYS A 204 -14.89 11.64 38.64
CA CYS A 204 -15.25 10.36 38.04
C CYS A 204 -14.05 9.68 37.40
N HIS A 205 -14.13 8.36 37.29
CA HIS A 205 -13.17 7.57 36.53
C HIS A 205 -13.31 7.88 35.03
N HIS A 206 -12.20 8.20 34.37
CA HIS A 206 -12.19 8.61 32.96
C HIS A 206 -12.68 7.51 31.99
N GLU A 207 -12.50 6.23 32.32
CA GLU A 207 -12.99 5.13 31.46
C GLU A 207 -14.47 4.80 31.72
N THR A 208 -14.85 4.57 32.98
CA THR A 208 -16.15 3.99 33.35
C THR A 208 -17.20 5.03 33.74
N GLY A 209 -16.77 6.24 34.12
CA GLY A 209 -17.64 7.29 34.66
C GLY A 209 -18.05 7.09 36.11
N GLU A 210 -17.51 6.06 36.80
CA GLU A 210 -17.81 5.80 38.20
C GLU A 210 -17.35 6.96 39.09
N CYS A 211 -18.22 7.40 40.00
CA CYS A 211 -17.96 8.56 40.84
C CYS A 211 -17.03 8.23 42.02
N LEU A 212 -16.01 9.05 42.19
CA LEU A 212 -15.12 9.08 43.34
C LEU A 212 -15.60 10.18 44.29
N CYS A 213 -16.30 9.78 45.35
CA CYS A 213 -16.94 10.73 46.26
C CYS A 213 -15.96 11.54 47.09
N ALA A 214 -16.24 12.85 47.21
CA ALA A 214 -15.57 13.72 48.17
C ALA A 214 -15.86 13.25 49.63
N PRO A 215 -14.96 13.52 50.59
CA PRO A 215 -15.17 13.14 51.98
C PRO A 215 -16.52 13.61 52.53
N GLY A 216 -17.21 12.72 53.23
CA GLY A 216 -18.53 12.97 53.79
C GLY A 216 -19.71 12.66 52.88
N TYR A 217 -19.47 12.19 51.65
CA TYR A 217 -20.51 11.78 50.71
C TYR A 217 -20.35 10.33 50.25
N THR A 218 -21.46 9.71 49.85
CA THR A 218 -21.54 8.32 49.38
C THR A 218 -22.66 8.14 48.35
N GLY A 219 -22.82 6.90 47.86
CA GLY A 219 -23.75 6.51 46.81
C GLY A 219 -23.15 6.64 45.40
N ALA A 220 -23.82 6.06 44.41
CA ALA A 220 -23.31 5.95 43.03
C ALA A 220 -23.01 7.29 42.36
N PHE A 221 -23.72 8.36 42.73
CA PHE A 221 -23.52 9.72 42.23
C PHE A 221 -22.99 10.69 43.30
N CYS A 222 -22.60 10.18 44.48
CA CYS A 222 -22.13 10.99 45.61
C CYS A 222 -23.15 12.04 46.10
N GLY A 223 -24.44 11.77 45.89
CA GLY A 223 -25.53 12.66 46.31
C GLY A 223 -25.91 12.53 47.78
N GLU A 224 -25.52 11.44 48.43
CA GLU A 224 -25.91 11.12 49.80
C GLU A 224 -24.81 11.51 50.77
N ARG A 225 -25.16 12.01 51.96
CA ARG A 225 -24.19 12.23 53.04
C ARG A 225 -23.84 10.90 53.69
N CYS A 226 -22.68 10.83 54.34
CA CYS A 226 -22.32 9.66 55.13
C CYS A 226 -23.41 9.31 56.14
N PRO A 227 -23.73 8.01 56.31
CA PRO A 227 -24.73 7.56 57.26
C PRO A 227 -24.30 7.92 58.69
N SER A 228 -25.29 8.14 59.56
CA SER A 228 -25.07 8.53 60.95
C SER A 228 -24.06 7.59 61.64
N GLY A 229 -23.04 8.19 62.26
CA GLY A 229 -21.97 7.44 62.91
C GLY A 229 -20.74 7.19 62.03
N SER A 230 -20.72 7.69 60.79
CA SER A 230 -19.56 7.64 59.89
C SER A 230 -19.23 9.00 59.26
N HIS A 231 -17.99 9.18 58.84
CA HIS A 231 -17.50 10.39 58.19
C HIS A 231 -16.28 10.10 57.29
N GLY A 232 -15.76 11.13 56.63
CA GLY A 232 -14.52 11.04 55.85
C GLY A 232 -14.68 10.43 54.46
N ALA A 233 -13.57 10.04 53.83
CA ALA A 233 -13.58 9.44 52.49
C ALA A 233 -14.29 8.09 52.53
N GLN A 234 -15.19 7.86 51.55
CA GLN A 234 -16.00 6.64 51.44
C GLN A 234 -16.81 6.29 52.70
N CYS A 235 -16.95 7.22 53.65
CA CYS A 235 -17.60 7.00 54.95
C CYS A 235 -16.99 5.85 55.78
N GLU A 236 -15.69 5.57 55.61
CA GLU A 236 -15.02 4.48 56.32
C GLU A 236 -14.58 4.87 57.74
N LEU A 237 -14.54 6.16 58.07
CA LEU A 237 -14.16 6.62 59.40
C LEU A 237 -15.37 6.62 60.33
N ARG A 238 -15.22 6.02 61.51
CA ARG A 238 -16.28 5.96 62.52
C ARG A 238 -16.28 7.20 63.40
N CYS A 239 -17.46 7.76 63.65
CA CYS A 239 -17.59 8.95 64.49
C CYS A 239 -17.28 8.64 65.97
N PRO A 240 -16.48 9.49 66.65
CA PRO A 240 -16.08 9.27 68.04
C PRO A 240 -17.11 9.75 69.07
N CYS A 241 -18.20 10.41 68.63
CA CYS A 241 -19.17 11.06 69.51
C CYS A 241 -19.89 10.07 70.43
N GLN A 242 -20.04 10.47 71.68
CA GLN A 242 -20.74 9.70 72.73
C GLN A 242 -22.02 10.41 73.15
N ASN A 243 -22.83 9.75 73.98
CA ASN A 243 -24.03 10.31 74.62
C ASN A 243 -25.04 10.97 73.67
N GLY A 244 -25.19 10.43 72.46
CA GLY A 244 -26.12 10.97 71.45
C GLY A 244 -25.61 12.19 70.69
N GLY A 245 -24.29 12.49 70.76
CA GLY A 245 -23.67 13.52 69.94
C GLY A 245 -23.77 13.23 68.44
N VAL A 246 -24.02 14.28 67.65
CA VAL A 246 -24.12 14.21 66.19
C VAL A 246 -22.78 14.60 65.59
N CYS A 247 -22.18 13.73 64.77
CA CYS A 247 -20.94 14.05 64.07
C CYS A 247 -21.18 14.77 62.75
N HIS A 248 -20.28 15.69 62.41
CA HIS A 248 -20.23 16.31 61.11
C HIS A 248 -19.74 15.29 60.06
N HIS A 249 -20.53 15.08 59.00
CA HIS A 249 -20.29 14.01 58.02
C HIS A 249 -18.95 14.12 57.27
N VAL A 250 -18.39 15.33 57.11
CA VAL A 250 -17.08 15.51 56.45
C VAL A 250 -15.92 15.34 57.45
N THR A 251 -15.98 16.06 58.57
CA THR A 251 -14.84 16.25 59.48
C THR A 251 -14.86 15.30 60.69
N GLY A 252 -16.01 14.73 61.04
CA GLY A 252 -16.19 13.89 62.22
C GLY A 252 -16.36 14.65 63.54
N GLU A 253 -16.35 15.98 63.51
CA GLU A 253 -16.51 16.83 64.69
C GLU A 253 -17.87 16.66 65.37
N CYS A 254 -17.89 16.59 66.69
CA CYS A 254 -19.09 16.28 67.46
C CYS A 254 -19.84 17.54 67.91
N SER A 255 -21.12 17.61 67.57
CA SER A 255 -22.06 18.55 68.17
C SER A 255 -22.78 17.88 69.34
N CYS A 256 -22.57 18.41 70.56
CA CYS A 256 -23.08 17.80 71.77
C CYS A 256 -24.53 18.20 72.09
N PRO A 257 -25.37 17.24 72.53
CA PRO A 257 -26.71 17.57 73.00
C PRO A 257 -26.65 18.32 74.33
N ALA A 258 -27.76 18.95 74.70
CA ALA A 258 -27.87 19.70 75.95
C ALA A 258 -27.46 18.84 77.16
N GLY A 259 -26.61 19.40 78.02
CA GLY A 259 -26.07 18.71 79.20
C GLY A 259 -24.74 17.99 78.99
N TRP A 260 -24.21 17.93 77.76
CA TRP A 260 -22.90 17.34 77.44
C TRP A 260 -21.96 18.33 76.76
N THR A 261 -20.65 18.17 76.97
CA THR A 261 -19.57 19.02 76.43
C THR A 261 -18.30 18.21 76.14
N GLY A 262 -17.31 18.88 75.56
CA GLY A 262 -16.03 18.31 75.14
C GLY A 262 -16.03 17.78 73.69
N PRO A 263 -14.86 17.44 73.13
CA PRO A 263 -14.68 17.12 71.70
C PRO A 263 -15.42 15.87 71.22
N VAL A 264 -15.79 14.98 72.15
CA VAL A 264 -16.53 13.73 71.87
C VAL A 264 -17.81 13.60 72.70
N CYS A 265 -18.25 14.68 73.35
CA CYS A 265 -19.45 14.71 74.19
C CYS A 265 -19.46 13.72 75.36
N ALA A 266 -18.29 13.38 75.89
CA ALA A 266 -18.14 12.44 77.00
C ALA A 266 -18.32 13.09 78.38
N GLN A 267 -18.28 14.43 78.48
CA GLN A 267 -18.30 15.14 79.76
C GLN A 267 -19.65 15.82 79.99
N PRO A 268 -20.28 15.71 81.17
CA PRO A 268 -21.48 16.48 81.48
C PRO A 268 -21.14 17.95 81.69
N CYS A 269 -22.05 18.87 81.35
CA CYS A 269 -21.87 20.29 81.62
C CYS A 269 -21.77 20.54 83.13
N HIS A 270 -20.85 21.42 83.55
CA HIS A 270 -20.78 21.84 84.95
C HIS A 270 -22.03 22.63 85.32
N PHE A 271 -22.66 22.28 86.44
CA PHE A 271 -23.81 23.01 86.96
C PHE A 271 -23.41 24.45 87.32
N GLY A 272 -23.97 25.42 86.58
CA GLY A 272 -23.86 26.85 86.88
C GLY A 272 -22.92 27.65 85.98
N LYS A 273 -23.32 27.88 84.72
CA LYS A 273 -23.32 29.17 84.01
C LYS A 273 -23.94 29.02 82.63
#